data_AF-A0A5U0QVZ5-F1
#
_entry.id   AF-A0A5U0QVZ5-F1
#
_cell.length_a   1.000
_cell.length_b   1.000
_cell.length_c   1.000
_cell.angle_alpha   90.00
_cell.angle_beta   90.00
_cell.angle_gamma   90.00
#
_symmetry.space_group_name_H-M   'P 1'
#
loop_
_entity.id
_entity.type
_entity.pdbx_description
1 polymer ?
#
loop_
_entity_poly.entity_id
_entity_poly.type
_entity_poly.pdbx_seq_one_letter_code
_entity_poly.pdbx_strand_id
1 'polypeptide(L)' 'MRVVKLTPKAEDDLEAIWHYGRQHFGEAQADKYTDNLSAIFQLQGDSHIGIHRPEMGRGY' A
#
# COMPACT_ATOMS: atom_id res chain seq x y z
N MET A 1 -1.80 -18.08 -0.58
CA MET A 1 -1.59 -16.64 -0.38
C MET A 1 -0.63 -16.16 -1.44
N ARG A 2 -1.09 -15.35 -2.38
CA ARG A 2 -0.19 -14.72 -3.35
C ARG A 2 0.51 -13.55 -2.66
N VAL A 3 1.84 -13.56 -2.68
CA VAL A 3 2.63 -12.48 -2.12
C VAL A 3 2.66 -11.35 -3.14
N VAL A 4 2.11 -10.19 -2.79
CA VAL A 4 2.30 -8.96 -3.57
C VAL A 4 3.77 -8.55 -3.45
N LYS A 5 4.44 -8.44 -4.60
CA LYS A 5 5.79 -7.90 -4.65
C LYS A 5 5.69 -6.40 -4.84
N LEU A 6 6.23 -5.65 -3.88
CA LEU A 6 6.38 -4.21 -4.00
C LEU A 6 7.63 -3.90 -4.82
N THR A 7 7.58 -2.80 -5.57
CA THR A 7 8.78 -2.22 -6.14
C THR A 7 9.52 -1.45 -5.04
N PRO A 8 10.85 -1.22 -5.15
CA PRO A 8 11.58 -0.44 -4.16
C PRO A 8 10.94 0.93 -3.90
N LYS A 9 10.46 1.60 -4.95
CA LYS A 9 9.76 2.89 -4.82
C LYS A 9 8.47 2.80 -4.00
N ALA A 10 7.71 1.70 -4.13
CA ALA A 10 6.51 1.50 -3.32
C ALA A 10 6.83 1.23 -1.85
N GLU A 11 7.99 0.64 -1.55
CA GLU A 11 8.48 0.51 -0.17
C GLU A 11 8.86 1.87 0.42
N ASP A 12 9.59 2.71 -0.35
CA ASP A 12 9.91 4.08 0.04
C ASP A 12 8.64 4.90 0.32
N ASP A 13 7.60 4.74 -0.52
CA ASP A 13 6.32 5.41 -0.36
C ASP A 13 5.62 4.99 0.96
N LEU A 14 5.68 3.71 1.34
CA LEU A 14 5.11 3.23 2.61
C LEU A 14 5.86 3.79 3.83
N GLU A 15 7.20 3.88 3.76
CA GLU A 15 8.02 4.48 4.82
C GLU A 15 7.70 5.96 4.99
N ALA A 16 7.57 6.70 3.88
CA ALA A 16 7.18 8.10 3.89
C ALA A 16 5.77 8.31 4.48
N ILE A 17 4.80 7.46 4.11
CA ILE A 17 3.44 7.46 4.66
C ILE A 17 3.48 7.21 6.17
N TRP A 18 4.25 6.23 6.64
CA TRP A 18 4.36 5.92 8.07
C TRP A 18 4.98 7.08 8.85
N HIS A 19 6.07 7.67 8.35
CA HIS A 19 6.72 8.82 9.00
C HIS A 19 5.77 10.01 9.10
N TYR A 20 5.05 10.33 8.02
CA TYR A 20 4.03 11.36 8.05
C TYR A 20 2.94 11.03 9.08
N GLY A 21 2.43 9.79 9.06
CA GLY A 21 1.43 9.32 10.00
C GLY A 21 1.87 9.48 11.46
N ARG A 22 3.11 9.11 11.76
CA ARG A 22 3.69 9.20 13.10
C ARG A 22 3.83 10.65 13.54
N GLN A 23 4.35 11.52 12.67
CA GLN A 23 4.56 12.94 12.98
C GLN A 23 3.25 13.68 13.27
N HIS A 24 2.17 13.32 12.56
CA HIS A 24 0.91 14.06 12.62
C HIS A 24 -0.16 13.42 13.51
N PHE A 25 -0.15 12.09 13.67
CA PHE A 25 -1.22 11.34 14.33
C PHE A 25 -0.72 10.35 15.40
N GLY A 26 0.59 10.25 15.61
CA GLY A 26 1.20 9.34 16.57
C GLY A 26 1.46 7.93 16.01
N GLU A 27 2.37 7.22 16.67
CA GLU A 27 2.90 5.94 16.22
C GLU A 27 1.82 4.86 16.03
N ALA A 28 0.93 4.69 17.01
CA ALA A 28 -0.14 3.71 16.92
C ALA A 28 -1.09 3.93 15.72
N GLN A 29 -1.28 5.19 15.31
CA GLN A 29 -2.11 5.51 14.15
C GLN A 29 -1.37 5.31 12.84
N ALA A 30 -0.05 5.51 12.82
CA ALA A 30 0.82 5.19 11.69
C ALA A 30 0.86 3.68 11.44
N ASP A 31 1.12 2.88 12.47
CA ASP A 31 1.15 1.41 12.42
C ASP A 31 -0.17 0.87 11.89
N LYS A 32 -1.28 1.29 12.49
CA LYS A 32 -2.63 0.88 12.06
C LYS A 32 -2.88 1.21 10.58
N TYR A 33 -2.38 2.34 10.09
CA TYR A 33 -2.60 2.72 8.70
C TYR A 33 -1.77 1.88 7.73
N THR A 34 -0.50 1.63 8.03
CA THR A 34 0.37 0.75 7.22
C THR A 34 -0.07 -0.71 7.25
N ASP A 35 -0.60 -1.19 8.38
CA ASP A 35 -1.18 -2.53 8.50
C ASP A 35 -2.41 -2.68 7.59
N ASN A 36 -3.28 -1.67 7.56
CA ASN A 36 -4.44 -1.65 6.68
C ASN A 36 -4.04 -1.67 5.20
N LEU A 37 -3.03 -0.89 4.80
CA LEU A 37 -2.50 -0.92 3.42
C LEU A 37 -1.96 -2.32 3.07
N SER A 38 -1.21 -2.92 3.98
CA SER A 38 -0.66 -4.27 3.80
C SER A 38 -1.76 -5.33 3.63
N ALA A 39 -2.85 -5.23 4.40
CA ALA A 39 -4.00 -6.11 4.27
C ALA A 39 -4.73 -5.94 2.92
N ILE A 40 -4.84 -4.70 2.42
CA ILE A 40 -5.43 -4.42 1.10
C ILE A 40 -4.57 -5.04 -0.02
N PHE A 41 -3.24 -4.95 0.07
CA PHE A 41 -2.35 -5.59 -0.91
C PHE A 41 -2.56 -7.11 -0.94
N GLN A 42 -2.64 -7.77 0.23
CA GLN A 42 -2.91 -9.20 0.29
C GLN A 42 -4.25 -9.55 -0.38
N LEU A 43 -5.31 -8.78 -0.09
CA LEU A 43 -6.61 -8.98 -0.71
C LEU A 43 -6.57 -8.81 -2.24
N GLN A 44 -5.83 -7.82 -2.75
CA GLN A 44 -5.67 -7.57 -4.18
C GLN A 44 -4.80 -8.64 -4.87
N GLY A 45 -3.81 -9.21 -4.17
CA GLY A 45 -3.05 -10.35 -4.69
C GLY A 45 -3.91 -11.60 -4.87
N ASP A 46 -4.85 -11.81 -3.95
CA ASP A 46 -5.75 -12.96 -3.96
C ASP A 46 -7.02 -12.74 -4.82
N SER A 47 -7.40 -11.48 -5.10
CA SER A 47 -8.62 -11.12 -5.84
C SER A 47 -8.39 -10.00 -6.87
N HIS A 48 -8.98 -10.10 -8.08
CA HIS A 48 -8.93 -9.04 -9.10
C HIS A 48 -9.92 -7.90 -8.78
N ILE A 49 -9.75 -7.26 -7.61
CA ILE A 49 -10.61 -6.16 -7.14
C ILE A 49 -10.18 -4.78 -7.65
N GLY A 50 -9.00 -4.71 -8.28
CA GLY A 50 -8.49 -3.47 -8.88
C GLY A 50 -9.32 -3.07 -10.12
N ILE A 51 -9.64 -1.79 -10.21
CA ILE A 51 -10.23 -1.21 -11.43
C ILE A 51 -9.07 -0.81 -12.34
N HIS A 52 -9.07 -1.32 -13.58
CA HIS A 52 -8.09 -0.94 -14.60
C HIS A 52 -8.17 0.57 -14.89
N ARG A 53 -7.01 1.23 -14.91
CA ARG A 53 -6.86 2.69 -15.11
C ARG A 53 -6.10 2.95 -16.41
N PRO A 54 -6.78 2.89 -17.59
CA PRO A 54 -6.12 3.01 -18.89
C PRO A 54 -5.36 4.32 -19.08
N GLU A 55 -5.75 5.39 -18.38
CA GLU A 55 -5.06 6.68 -18.36
C GLU A 55 -3.64 6.62 -17.79
N MET A 56 -3.31 5.60 -17.01
CA MET A 56 -1.97 5.39 -16.43
C MET A 56 -1.05 4.56 -17.34
N GLY A 57 -1.52 4.13 -18.52
CA GLY A 57 -0.77 3.32 -19.47
C GLY A 57 -1.06 1.82 -19.33
N ARG A 58 -0.38 0.98 -20.13
CA ARG A 58 -0.58 -0.47 -20.08
C ARG A 58 -0.10 -1.04 -18.74
N GLY A 59 -0.97 -1.82 -18.10
CA GLY A 59 -0.63 -2.57 -16.88
C GLY A 59 -1.04 -1.89 -15.57
N TYR A 60 -1.88 -0.86 -15.64
CA TYR A 60 -2.35 -0.06 -14.50
C TYR A 60 -3.87 0.01 -14.42
#